data_AF-A0A136WG40-F1
#
_entry.id   AF-A0A136WG40-F1
#
_cell.length_a   1.000
_cell.length_b   1.000
_cell.length_c   1.000
_cell.angle_alpha   90.00
_cell.angle_beta   90.00
_cell.angle_gamma   90.00
#
_symmetry.space_group_name_H-M   'P 1'
#
loop_
_entity.id
_entity.type
_entity.pdbx_description
1 polymer ?
#
loop_
_entity_poly.entity_id
_entity_poly.type
_entity_poly.pdbx_seq_one_letter_code
_entity_poly.pdbx_strand_id
1 'polypeptide(L)'
;MSFSVDLGSLDALKKRQGLGVNGRIQQYIDQEVLRRMAPFTPFDTGALQNNVYVKNGEVVYTVAYARYLYYGKVMVSPSTGSTWAKSGEKKMRTQRSLQFKGAPMRGAYWFLRMKSQYSQEILKGAGKLIGK
;
A
#
# COMPACT_ATOMS: atom_id res chain seq x y z
N MET A 1 -20.07 -41.02 10.54
CA MET A 1 -19.09 -41.10 9.43
C MET A 1 -18.17 -39.90 9.53
N SER A 2 -16.89 -40.12 9.82
CA SER A 2 -15.88 -39.07 9.86
C SER A 2 -14.93 -39.26 8.68
N PHE A 3 -14.83 -38.27 7.80
CA PHE A 3 -13.85 -38.26 6.73
C PHE A 3 -12.63 -37.46 7.20
N SER A 4 -11.45 -38.06 7.10
CA SER A 4 -10.18 -37.37 7.35
C SER A 4 -9.56 -37.02 5.99
N VAL A 5 -9.29 -35.74 5.76
CA VAL A 5 -8.65 -35.25 4.54
C VAL A 5 -7.20 -34.91 4.87
N ASP A 6 -6.27 -35.49 4.12
CA ASP A 6 -4.83 -35.20 4.27
C ASP A 6 -4.51 -33.78 3.78
N LEU A 7 -4.12 -32.91 4.72
CA LEU A 7 -3.80 -31.51 4.47
C LEU A 7 -2.41 -31.32 3.83
N GLY A 8 -1.53 -32.32 3.85
CA GLY A 8 -0.24 -32.26 3.14
C GLY A 8 -0.42 -32.13 1.63
N SER A 9 -1.49 -32.75 1.10
CA SER A 9 -1.92 -32.59 -0.29
C SER A 9 -2.35 -31.15 -0.61
N LEU A 10 -2.89 -30.41 0.36
CA LEU A 10 -3.45 -29.08 0.15
C LEU A 10 -2.36 -28.04 -0.10
N ASP A 11 -1.25 -28.09 0.63
CA ASP A 11 -0.15 -27.14 0.45
C ASP A 11 0.63 -27.42 -0.85
N ALA A 12 0.79 -28.70 -1.20
CA ALA A 12 1.28 -29.10 -2.52
C ALA A 12 0.36 -28.59 -3.64
N LEU A 13 -0.96 -28.68 -3.46
CA LEU A 13 -1.95 -28.21 -4.41
C LEU A 13 -1.95 -26.69 -4.51
N LYS A 14 -1.93 -25.95 -3.40
CA LYS A 14 -1.78 -24.48 -3.39
C LYS A 14 -0.51 -24.04 -4.11
N LYS A 15 0.62 -24.70 -3.84
CA LYS A 15 1.90 -24.41 -4.51
C LYS A 15 1.81 -24.67 -6.01
N ARG A 16 1.22 -25.80 -6.43
CA ARG A 16 0.97 -26.13 -7.85
C ARG A 16 0.07 -25.10 -8.54
N GLN A 17 -0.91 -24.57 -7.81
CA GLN A 17 -1.84 -23.53 -8.28
C GLN A 17 -1.24 -22.11 -8.24
N GLY A 18 0.02 -21.96 -7.79
CA GLY A 18 0.71 -20.66 -7.71
C GLY A 18 0.34 -19.80 -6.50
N LEU A 19 -0.38 -20.37 -5.52
CA LEU A 19 -0.85 -19.75 -4.28
C LEU A 19 0.15 -19.85 -3.11
N GLY A 20 1.38 -20.30 -3.38
CA GLY A 20 2.44 -20.33 -2.38
C GLY A 20 2.98 -18.92 -2.05
N VAL A 21 3.76 -18.83 -0.96
CA VAL A 21 4.48 -17.59 -0.59
C VAL A 21 5.41 -17.18 -1.73
N ASN A 22 5.34 -15.92 -2.14
CA ASN A 22 6.02 -15.37 -3.31
C ASN A 22 5.69 -16.11 -4.62
N GLY A 23 4.59 -16.85 -4.66
CA GLY A 23 4.10 -17.54 -5.85
C GLY A 23 3.56 -16.57 -6.90
N ARG A 24 3.32 -17.07 -8.11
CA ARG A 24 2.86 -16.28 -9.26
C ARG A 24 1.62 -15.42 -8.95
N ILE A 25 0.68 -15.96 -8.18
CA ILE A 25 -0.56 -15.24 -7.84
C ILE A 25 -0.26 -14.05 -6.92
N GLN A 26 0.61 -14.23 -5.94
CA GLN A 26 1.03 -13.13 -5.05
C GLN A 26 1.78 -12.06 -5.84
N GLN A 27 2.73 -12.44 -6.69
CA GLN A 27 3.47 -11.50 -7.53
C GLN A 27 2.55 -10.69 -8.47
N TYR A 28 1.51 -11.32 -9.02
CA TYR A 28 0.51 -10.63 -9.82
C TYR A 28 -0.25 -9.57 -9.00
N ILE A 29 -0.72 -9.95 -7.81
CA ILE A 29 -1.42 -9.02 -6.91
C ILE A 29 -0.51 -7.85 -6.55
N ASP A 30 0.73 -8.15 -6.19
CA ASP A 30 1.74 -7.15 -5.82
C ASP A 30 1.98 -6.13 -6.94
N GLN A 31 2.13 -6.60 -8.19
CA GLN A 31 2.29 -5.72 -9.36
C GLN A 31 1.03 -4.91 -9.65
N GLU A 32 -0.16 -5.52 -9.57
CA GLU A 32 -1.42 -4.82 -9.78
C GLU A 32 -1.66 -3.74 -8.71
N VAL A 33 -1.30 -4.01 -7.46
CA VAL A 33 -1.33 -3.04 -6.37
C VAL A 33 -0.44 -1.84 -6.71
N LEU A 34 0.83 -2.06 -7.07
CA LEU A 34 1.74 -0.97 -7.45
C LEU A 34 1.19 -0.16 -8.64
N ARG A 35 0.75 -0.84 -9.69
CA ARG A 35 0.24 -0.22 -10.92
C ARG A 35 -0.99 0.65 -10.65
N ARG A 36 -1.96 0.13 -9.90
CA ARG A 36 -3.21 0.84 -9.60
C ARG A 36 -3.05 1.90 -8.53
N MET A 37 -2.03 1.81 -7.68
CA MET A 37 -1.75 2.78 -6.63
C MET A 37 -1.03 4.04 -7.14
N ALA A 38 -0.27 3.94 -8.24
CA ALA A 38 0.43 5.06 -8.86
C ALA A 38 -0.43 6.34 -9.06
N PRO A 39 -1.67 6.28 -9.59
CA PRO A 39 -2.50 7.48 -9.76
C PRO A 39 -3.04 8.07 -8.44
N PHE A 40 -3.08 7.30 -7.34
CA PHE A 40 -3.51 7.78 -6.02
C PHE A 40 -2.35 8.36 -5.20
N THR A 41 -1.13 7.92 -5.50
CA THR A 41 0.06 8.31 -4.74
C THR A 41 0.36 9.80 -4.98
N PRO A 42 0.62 10.61 -3.94
CA PRO A 42 1.07 11.98 -4.12
C PRO A 42 2.24 12.09 -5.10
N PHE A 43 2.18 13.08 -5.99
CA PHE A 43 3.18 13.27 -7.02
C PHE A 43 3.65 14.72 -7.02
N ASP A 44 4.96 14.89 -6.90
CA ASP A 44 5.64 16.16 -7.06
C ASP A 44 6.80 15.98 -8.06
N THR A 45 7.96 15.52 -7.59
CA THR A 45 9.11 15.14 -8.44
C THR A 45 9.11 13.67 -8.87
N GLY A 46 8.17 12.86 -8.34
CA GLY A 46 8.08 11.42 -8.58
C GLY A 46 8.88 10.54 -7.61
N ALA A 47 9.71 11.13 -6.74
CA ALA A 47 10.55 10.37 -5.80
C ALA A 47 9.76 9.35 -4.95
N LEU A 48 8.57 9.71 -4.46
CA LEU A 48 7.71 8.79 -3.69
C LEU A 48 7.28 7.54 -4.50
N GLN A 49 6.95 7.71 -5.78
CA GLN A 49 6.50 6.63 -6.66
C GLN A 49 7.65 5.80 -7.23
N ASN A 50 8.83 6.40 -7.38
CA ASN A 50 10.01 5.69 -7.88
C ASN A 50 10.70 4.86 -6.78
N ASN A 51 10.43 5.18 -5.50
CA ASN A 51 11.03 4.55 -4.33
C ASN A 51 10.03 3.70 -3.54
N VAL A 52 9.18 2.97 -4.26
CA VAL A 52 8.27 1.98 -3.71
C VAL A 52 8.53 0.62 -4.34
N TYR A 53 8.51 -0.42 -3.53
CA TYR A 53 8.59 -1.81 -3.99
C TYR A 53 7.70 -2.69 -3.11
N VAL A 54 7.45 -3.90 -3.57
CA VAL A 54 6.77 -4.92 -2.76
C VAL A 54 7.77 -5.95 -2.26
N LYS A 55 7.66 -6.31 -0.99
CA LYS A 55 8.46 -7.36 -0.36
C LYS A 55 7.54 -8.25 0.45
N ASN A 56 7.42 -9.52 0.07
CA ASN A 56 6.58 -10.51 0.75
C ASN A 56 5.11 -10.06 0.96
N GLY A 57 4.52 -9.36 -0.03
CA GLY A 57 3.15 -8.82 0.07
C GLY A 57 3.02 -7.49 0.83
N GLU A 58 4.14 -6.90 1.28
CA GLU A 58 4.16 -5.58 1.91
C GLU A 58 4.60 -4.51 0.92
N VAL A 59 3.85 -3.41 0.84
CA VAL A 59 4.24 -2.23 0.08
C VAL A 59 5.19 -1.38 0.92
N VAL A 60 6.45 -1.29 0.50
CA VAL A 60 7.51 -0.60 1.25
C VAL A 60 7.90 0.69 0.52
N TYR A 61 7.86 1.81 1.23
CA TYR A 61 8.38 3.10 0.78
C TYR A 61 9.69 3.41 1.51
N THR A 62 10.75 3.75 0.76
CA THR A 62 12.07 4.06 1.37
C THR A 62 12.24 5.52 1.75
N VAL A 63 11.40 6.42 1.23
CA VAL A 63 11.51 7.86 1.49
C VAL A 63 11.00 8.22 2.89
N ALA A 64 11.79 8.98 3.65
CA ALA A 64 11.50 9.31 5.05
C ALA A 64 10.17 10.05 5.26
N TYR A 65 9.73 10.84 4.26
CA TYR A 65 8.49 11.59 4.32
C TYR A 65 7.24 10.77 3.92
N ALA A 66 7.38 9.51 3.48
CA ALA A 66 6.26 8.69 3.02
C ALA A 66 5.17 8.57 4.09
N ARG A 67 5.56 8.30 5.34
CA ARG A 67 4.63 8.19 6.47
C ARG A 67 3.85 9.49 6.69
N TYR A 68 4.52 10.63 6.61
CA TYR A 68 3.89 11.93 6.79
C TYR A 68 2.82 12.20 5.72
N LEU A 69 3.17 11.96 4.45
CA LEU A 69 2.23 12.10 3.33
C LEU A 69 1.08 11.08 3.41
N TYR A 70 1.35 9.85 3.85
CA TYR A 70 0.35 8.79 3.96
C TYR A 70 -0.80 9.18 4.87
N TYR A 71 -0.50 9.75 6.04
CA TYR A 71 -1.55 10.24 6.94
C TYR A 71 -2.12 11.60 6.52
N GLY A 72 -1.35 12.39 5.77
CA GLY A 72 -1.82 13.63 5.17
C GLY A 72 -2.33 14.67 6.17
N LYS A 73 -1.71 14.76 7.35
CA LYS A 73 -2.08 15.74 8.39
C LYS A 73 -0.95 16.72 8.62
N VAL A 74 -1.27 18.01 8.68
CA VAL A 74 -0.32 19.07 9.01
C VAL A 74 0.23 18.81 10.42
N MET A 75 1.56 18.89 10.57
CA MET A 75 2.21 18.81 11.87
C MET A 75 2.88 20.14 12.18
N VAL A 76 2.73 20.61 13.42
CA VAL A 76 3.18 21.93 13.86
C VAL A 76 3.94 21.85 15.18
N SER A 77 4.72 22.89 15.47
CA SER A 77 5.30 23.14 16.78
C SER A 77 4.17 23.29 17.82
N PRO A 78 4.25 22.61 18.96
CA PRO A 78 3.27 22.77 20.03
C PRO A 78 3.33 24.16 20.68
N SER A 79 4.49 24.82 20.70
CA SER A 79 4.69 26.12 21.36
C SER A 79 4.27 27.31 20.50
N THR A 80 4.45 27.22 19.17
CA THR A 80 4.20 28.35 18.25
C THR A 80 3.05 28.10 17.27
N GLY A 81 2.58 26.86 17.12
CA GLY A 81 1.63 26.50 16.06
C GLY A 81 2.20 26.56 14.64
N SER A 82 3.50 26.89 14.49
CA SER A 82 4.21 26.97 13.21
C SER A 82 4.50 25.59 12.63
N THR A 83 4.52 25.46 11.30
CA THR A 83 4.99 24.24 10.64
C THR A 83 6.49 24.02 10.81
N TRP A 84 7.23 25.04 11.26
CA TRP A 84 8.64 24.97 11.63
C TRP A 84 8.76 24.86 13.16
N ALA A 85 9.26 23.72 13.63
CA ALA A 85 9.50 23.49 15.06
C ALA A 85 10.87 23.99 15.47
N LYS A 86 11.00 24.48 16.71
CA LYS A 86 12.30 24.86 17.26
C LYS A 86 13.16 23.60 17.43
N SER A 87 14.48 23.78 17.45
CA SER A 87 15.40 22.67 17.72
C SER A 87 15.05 21.99 19.05
N GLY A 88 14.99 20.66 19.06
CA GLY A 88 14.58 19.86 20.22
C GLY A 88 13.07 19.66 20.41
N GLU A 89 12.21 20.40 19.70
CA GLU A 89 10.76 20.22 19.80
C GLU A 89 10.26 19.08 18.91
N LYS A 90 9.36 18.24 19.45
CA LYS A 90 8.62 17.25 18.66
C LYS A 90 7.34 17.88 18.12
N LYS A 91 7.15 17.83 16.79
CA LYS A 91 5.93 18.34 16.14
C LYS A 91 4.70 17.53 16.57
N MET A 92 3.60 18.23 16.84
CA MET A 92 2.29 17.64 17.09
C MET A 92 1.45 17.56 15.81
N ARG A 93 0.73 16.46 15.64
CA ARG A 93 -0.21 16.29 14.52
C ARG A 93 -1.48 17.09 14.78
N THR A 94 -1.94 17.84 13.78
CA THR A 94 -3.18 18.63 13.86
C THR A 94 -4.33 17.96 13.13
N GLN A 95 -5.55 18.47 13.30
CA GLN A 95 -6.72 18.02 12.53
C GLN A 95 -6.71 18.50 11.07
N ARG A 96 -5.91 19.53 10.76
CA ARG A 96 -5.79 20.10 9.41
C ARG A 96 -5.18 19.09 8.45
N SER A 97 -5.84 18.85 7.33
CA SER A 97 -5.35 17.97 6.28
C SER A 97 -4.36 18.68 5.35
N LEU A 98 -3.40 17.94 4.82
CA LEU A 98 -2.53 18.40 3.74
C LEU A 98 -3.32 18.60 2.46
N GLN A 99 -2.89 19.61 1.69
CA GLN A 99 -3.35 19.83 0.32
C GLN A 99 -2.38 19.14 -0.62
N PHE A 100 -2.90 18.25 -1.47
CA PHE A 100 -2.11 17.48 -2.42
C PHE A 100 -2.32 17.99 -3.84
N LYS A 101 -1.23 18.08 -4.61
CA LYS A 101 -1.31 18.32 -6.05
C LYS A 101 -2.01 17.15 -6.74
N GLY A 102 -3.03 17.43 -7.55
CA GLY A 102 -3.85 16.40 -8.20
C GLY A 102 -4.90 15.76 -7.29
N ALA A 103 -5.24 16.41 -6.18
CA ALA A 103 -6.47 16.10 -5.44
C ALA A 103 -7.71 16.30 -6.36
N PRO A 104 -8.79 15.53 -6.18
CA PRO A 104 -9.00 14.56 -5.10
C PRO A 104 -8.41 13.17 -5.39
N MET A 105 -7.97 12.89 -6.61
CA MET A 105 -7.48 11.54 -6.95
C MET A 105 -6.22 11.19 -6.16
N ARG A 106 -5.24 12.09 -6.12
CA ARG A 106 -4.02 11.95 -5.31
C ARG A 106 -4.26 12.43 -3.89
N GLY A 107 -3.75 11.70 -2.90
CA GLY A 107 -3.82 12.16 -1.50
C GLY A 107 -3.54 11.09 -0.47
N ALA A 108 -3.82 11.43 0.79
CA ALA A 108 -3.62 10.58 1.96
C ALA A 108 -4.28 9.19 1.81
N TYR A 109 -3.72 8.20 2.51
CA TYR A 109 -4.20 6.81 2.55
C TYR A 109 -4.38 6.19 1.15
N TRP A 110 -3.52 6.56 0.20
CA TRP A 110 -3.63 6.16 -1.20
C TRP A 110 -3.74 4.64 -1.40
N PHE A 111 -3.07 3.82 -0.59
CA PHE A 111 -3.22 2.37 -0.60
C PHE A 111 -4.65 1.93 -0.26
N LEU A 112 -5.22 2.45 0.84
CA LEU A 112 -6.57 2.08 1.27
C LEU A 112 -7.62 2.55 0.28
N ARG A 113 -7.41 3.73 -0.31
CA ARG A 113 -8.30 4.27 -1.36
C ARG A 113 -8.26 3.42 -2.63
N MET A 114 -7.07 3.09 -3.10
CA MET A 114 -6.88 2.17 -4.23
C MET A 114 -7.51 0.81 -3.93
N LYS A 115 -7.26 0.23 -2.74
CA LYS A 115 -7.83 -1.05 -2.33
C LYS A 115 -9.36 -1.01 -2.29
N SER A 116 -9.94 0.05 -1.75
CA SER A 116 -11.39 0.24 -1.70
C SER A 116 -12.01 0.27 -3.10
N GLN A 117 -11.29 0.82 -4.08
CA GLN A 117 -11.80 0.98 -5.44
C GLN A 117 -11.52 -0.23 -6.34
N TYR A 118 -10.40 -0.93 -6.14
CA TYR A 118 -9.89 -1.91 -7.11
C TYR A 118 -9.65 -3.32 -6.56
N SER A 119 -9.93 -3.58 -5.27
CA SER A 119 -9.66 -4.89 -4.67
C SER A 119 -10.34 -6.04 -5.42
N GLN A 120 -11.59 -5.85 -5.85
CA GLN A 120 -12.35 -6.90 -6.56
C GLN A 120 -11.78 -7.19 -7.94
N GLU A 121 -11.37 -6.16 -8.69
CA GLU A 121 -10.74 -6.33 -10.01
C GLU A 121 -9.39 -7.02 -9.91
N ILE A 122 -8.59 -6.68 -8.89
CA ILE A 122 -7.30 -7.33 -8.62
C ILE A 122 -7.54 -8.82 -8.35
N LEU A 123 -8.50 -9.16 -7.48
CA LEU A 123 -8.83 -10.55 -7.16
C LEU A 123 -9.38 -11.31 -8.36
N LYS A 124 -10.24 -10.68 -9.18
CA LYS A 124 -10.74 -11.27 -10.42
C LYS A 124 -9.61 -11.55 -11.41
N GLY A 125 -8.64 -10.65 -11.51
CA GLY A 125 -7.42 -10.83 -12.31
C GLY A 125 -6.58 -11.99 -11.81
N ALA A 126 -6.36 -12.07 -10.49
CA ALA A 126 -5.61 -13.12 -9.83
C ALA A 126 -6.29 -14.49 -10.04
N GLY A 127 -7.62 -14.55 -9.93
CA GLY A 127 -8.40 -15.78 -10.14
C GLY A 127 -8.24 -16.38 -11.54
N LYS A 128 -8.07 -15.55 -12.59
CA LYS A 128 -7.82 -16.02 -13.97
C LYS A 128 -6.45 -16.69 -14.16
N LEU A 129 -5.55 -16.51 -13.20
CA LEU A 129 -4.22 -17.11 -13.21
C LEU A 129 -4.17 -18.40 -12.40
N ILE A 130 -5.20 -18.77 -11.65
CA ILE A 130 -5.21 -20.05 -10.93
C ILE A 130 -5.31 -21.19 -11.96
N GLY A 131 -4.46 -22.20 -11.84
CA GLY A 131 -4.52 -23.42 -12.66
C GLY A 131 -3.92 -23.34 -14.06
N LYS A 132 -3.39 -22.17 -14.46
CA LYS A 132 -2.60 -22.01 -15.69
C LYS A 132 -1.14 -22.43 -15.49
#